data_AF-A0A7V9UU13-F1
#
_entry.id   AF-A0A7V9UU13-F1
#
_cell.length_a   1.000
_cell.length_b   1.000
_cell.length_c   1.000
_cell.angle_alpha   90.00
_cell.angle_beta   90.00
_cell.angle_gamma   90.00
#
_symmetry.space_group_name_H-M   'P 1'
#
loop_
_entity.id
_entity.type
_entity.pdbx_description
1 polymer ?
#
loop_
_entity_poly.entity_id
_entity_poly.type
_entity_poly.pdbx_seq_one_letter_code
_entity_poly.pdbx_strand_id
1 'polypeptide(L)'
;MKRFFVLFLLLTFAMSTNAVHAQNGDRLPPIKYTEYKLKNGLRVIMHQDKSTPIVGVNVWYHVGSKNETAGRTGFAHLFEHLMFQGSKNYDSDYLKVVDELGASTLNGST
;
A
#
# COMPACT_ATOMS: atom_id res chain seq x y z
N MET A 1 -44.16 1.68 -45.17
CA MET A 1 -43.54 2.63 -44.23
C MET A 1 -43.81 2.30 -42.75
N LYS A 2 -45.06 2.07 -42.32
CA LYS A 2 -45.38 1.76 -40.89
C LYS A 2 -44.78 0.43 -40.35
N ARG A 3 -44.67 -0.62 -41.17
CA ARG A 3 -44.09 -1.92 -40.74
C ARG A 3 -42.57 -1.90 -40.54
N PHE A 4 -41.85 -1.09 -41.32
CA PHE A 4 -40.41 -0.87 -41.14
C PHE A 4 -40.11 -0.02 -39.90
N PHE A 5 -40.99 0.92 -39.56
CA PHE A 5 -40.86 1.77 -38.38
C PHE A 5 -41.03 0.99 -37.06
N VAL A 6 -41.94 0.00 -37.03
CA VAL A 6 -42.16 -0.87 -35.86
C VAL A 6 -40.99 -1.84 -35.65
N LEU A 7 -40.39 -2.37 -36.72
CA LEU A 7 -39.19 -3.22 -36.60
C LEU A 7 -37.98 -2.44 -36.08
N PHE A 8 -37.82 -1.18 -36.49
CA PHE A 8 -36.74 -0.32 -36.02
C PHE A 8 -36.89 0.06 -34.53
N LEU A 9 -38.14 0.28 -34.07
CA LEU A 9 -38.44 0.58 -32.67
C LEU A 9 -38.27 -0.64 -31.73
N LEU A 10 -38.51 -1.85 -32.23
CA LEU A 10 -38.24 -3.09 -31.49
C LEU A 10 -36.73 -3.40 -31.39
N LEU A 11 -35.95 -3.04 -32.42
CA LEU A 11 -34.50 -3.26 -32.43
C LEU A 11 -33.77 -2.30 -31.48
N THR A 12 -34.27 -1.08 -31.27
CA THR A 12 -33.71 -0.13 -30.28
C THR A 12 -34.10 -0.48 -28.85
N PHE A 13 -35.26 -1.13 -28.62
CA PHE A 13 -35.62 -1.64 -27.29
C PHE A 13 -34.74 -2.83 -26.87
N ALA A 14 -34.34 -3.70 -27.82
CA ALA A 14 -33.46 -4.84 -27.54
C ALA A 14 -32.01 -4.44 -27.19
N MET A 15 -31.57 -3.21 -27.49
CA MET A 15 -30.21 -2.74 -27.23
C MET A 15 -30.05 -2.01 -25.87
N SER A 16 -31.11 -1.81 -25.10
CA SER A 16 -31.07 -1.02 -23.85
C SER A 16 -30.98 -1.84 -22.56
N THR A 17 -30.85 -3.17 -22.61
CA THR A 17 -30.70 -4.00 -21.39
C THR A 17 -29.27 -4.30 -20.97
N ASN A 18 -28.25 -3.86 -21.73
CA ASN A 18 -26.84 -4.13 -21.41
C ASN A 18 -26.16 -2.96 -20.68
N ALA A 19 -26.88 -2.28 -19.78
CA ALA A 19 -26.33 -1.14 -19.04
C ALA A 19 -26.62 -1.21 -17.53
N VAL A 20 -26.59 -2.39 -16.92
CA VAL A 20 -26.36 -2.54 -15.47
C VAL A 20 -25.61 -3.84 -15.18
N HIS A 21 -24.41 -4.01 -15.75
CA HIS A 21 -23.37 -4.67 -14.96
C HIS A 21 -22.77 -3.57 -14.09
N ALA A 22 -23.45 -3.27 -12.98
CA ALA A 22 -22.76 -2.67 -11.86
C ALA A 22 -21.54 -3.57 -11.63
N GLN A 23 -20.33 -3.01 -11.72
CA GLN A 23 -19.17 -3.68 -11.19
C GLN A 23 -19.47 -3.89 -9.71
N ASN A 24 -19.99 -5.06 -9.37
CA ASN A 24 -19.74 -5.67 -8.08
C ASN A 24 -18.23 -5.88 -8.08
N GLY A 25 -17.48 -4.79 -7.86
CA GLY A 25 -16.04 -4.86 -7.70
C GLY A 25 -15.83 -5.88 -6.60
N ASP A 26 -15.19 -6.99 -6.94
CA ASP A 26 -14.98 -8.10 -6.02
C ASP A 26 -14.48 -7.51 -4.71
N ARG A 27 -15.35 -7.54 -3.69
CA ARG A 27 -14.96 -7.06 -2.38
C ARG A 27 -13.88 -8.02 -1.93
N LEU A 28 -12.64 -7.51 -1.86
CA LEU A 28 -11.53 -8.28 -1.35
C LEU A 28 -11.94 -8.88 0.00
N PRO A 29 -11.60 -10.16 0.24
CA PRO A 29 -11.92 -10.79 1.51
C PRO A 29 -11.36 -9.95 2.66
N PRO A 30 -12.11 -9.81 3.76
CA PRO A 30 -11.66 -8.99 4.88
C PRO A 30 -10.36 -9.53 5.46
N ILE A 31 -9.35 -8.68 5.58
CA ILE A 31 -8.07 -9.02 6.20
C ILE A 31 -8.23 -8.93 7.71
N LYS A 32 -8.01 -10.05 8.42
CA LYS A 32 -8.05 -10.08 9.89
C LYS A 32 -6.74 -9.54 10.47
N TYR A 33 -6.78 -8.47 11.24
CA TYR A 33 -5.60 -7.95 11.94
C TYR A 33 -5.97 -7.55 13.37
N THR A 34 -4.95 -7.34 14.20
CA THR A 34 -5.08 -6.73 15.52
C THR A 34 -4.42 -5.37 15.49
N GLU A 35 -5.05 -4.41 16.16
CA GLU A 35 -4.51 -3.06 16.32
C GLU A 35 -4.41 -2.72 17.80
N TYR A 36 -3.27 -2.18 18.20
CA TYR A 36 -3.07 -1.68 19.56
C TYR A 36 -2.05 -0.55 19.57
N LYS A 37 -1.99 0.16 20.69
CA LYS A 37 -1.09 1.30 20.90
C LYS A 37 -0.11 0.97 22.03
N LEU A 38 1.18 1.18 21.78
CA LEU A 38 2.21 1.05 22.80
C LEU A 38 2.17 2.23 23.78
N LYS A 39 2.83 2.08 24.94
CA LYS A 39 2.92 3.13 25.97
C LYS A 39 3.53 4.44 25.44
N ASN A 40 4.47 4.35 24.50
CA ASN A 40 5.09 5.51 23.84
C ASN A 40 4.21 6.14 22.74
N GLY A 41 3.03 5.58 22.49
CA GLY A 41 2.06 6.08 21.53
C GLY A 41 2.18 5.51 20.12
N LEU A 42 3.12 4.61 19.84
CA LEU A 42 3.22 3.95 18.54
C LEU A 42 1.98 3.08 18.30
N ARG A 43 1.30 3.30 17.17
CA ARG A 43 0.23 2.44 16.67
C ARG A 43 0.85 1.22 15.99
N VAL A 44 0.44 0.03 16.41
CA VAL A 44 0.90 -1.24 15.86
C VAL A 44 -0.29 -1.94 15.22
N ILE A 45 -0.12 -2.33 13.95
CA ILE A 45 -1.07 -3.15 13.19
C ILE A 45 -0.37 -4.48 12.93
N MET A 46 -0.97 -5.58 13.39
CA MET A 46 -0.39 -6.92 13.27
C MET A 46 -1.38 -7.85 12.58
N HIS A 47 -0.95 -8.42 11.45
CA HIS A 47 -1.64 -9.49 10.75
C HIS A 47 -0.77 -10.74 10.81
N GLN A 48 -1.34 -11.85 11.26
CA GLN A 48 -0.66 -13.14 11.26
C GLN A 48 -1.25 -14.02 10.15
N ASP A 49 -0.41 -14.38 9.18
CA ASP A 49 -0.67 -15.41 8.20
C ASP A 49 0.39 -16.53 8.36
N LYS A 50 -0.04 -17.78 8.24
CA LYS A 50 0.81 -18.97 8.34
C LYS A 50 0.99 -19.68 6.99
N SER A 51 0.52 -19.07 5.90
CA SER A 51 0.62 -19.61 4.54
C SER A 51 2.07 -19.72 4.05
N THR A 52 2.95 -18.83 4.51
CA THR A 52 4.38 -18.79 4.15
C THR A 52 5.25 -18.48 5.36
N PRO A 53 6.51 -18.97 5.42
CA PRO A 53 7.43 -18.70 6.51
C PRO A 53 8.14 -17.34 6.32
N ILE A 54 7.38 -16.28 6.04
CA ILE A 54 7.90 -14.93 5.78
C ILE A 54 7.42 -13.97 6.86
N VAL A 55 8.30 -13.09 7.32
CA VAL A 55 7.96 -11.98 8.22
C VAL A 55 8.20 -10.67 7.49
N GLY A 56 7.17 -9.83 7.42
CA GLY A 56 7.26 -8.46 6.91
C GLY A 56 7.12 -7.45 8.05
N VAL A 57 7.99 -6.46 8.08
CA VAL A 57 7.93 -5.34 9.05
C VAL A 57 7.99 -4.03 8.27
N ASN A 58 7.06 -3.12 8.58
CA ASN A 58 7.04 -1.79 8.00
C ASN A 58 6.89 -0.76 9.12
N VAL A 59 7.65 0.32 9.05
CA VAL A 59 7.56 1.45 9.98
C VAL A 59 7.27 2.70 9.17
N TRP A 60 6.23 3.43 9.57
CA TRP A 60 5.79 4.64 8.90
C TRP A 60 5.96 5.84 9.83
N TYR A 61 6.59 6.88 9.32
CA TYR A 61 6.68 8.16 10.00
C TYR A 61 5.71 9.14 9.33
N HIS A 62 4.90 9.83 10.14
CA HIS A 62 3.98 10.85 9.64
C HIS A 62 4.71 12.19 9.38
N VAL A 63 5.82 12.13 8.64
CA VAL A 63 6.66 13.25 8.22
C VAL A 63 7.36 12.89 6.90
N GLY A 64 7.63 13.87 6.05
CA GLY A 64 8.38 13.68 4.80
C GLY A 64 8.73 15.00 4.14
N SER A 65 9.01 15.00 2.84
CA SER A 65 9.42 16.19 2.07
C SER A 65 8.47 17.38 2.21
N LYS A 66 7.16 17.13 2.40
CA LYS A 66 6.15 18.17 2.65
C LYS A 66 6.44 19.02 3.91
N ASN A 67 7.16 18.47 4.87
CA ASN A 67 7.43 19.09 6.17
C ASN A 67 8.76 19.85 6.21
N GLU A 68 9.48 19.92 5.09
CA GLU A 68 10.79 20.57 5.03
C GLU A 68 10.68 22.09 5.14
N THR A 69 11.74 22.71 5.66
CA THR A 69 11.87 24.17 5.69
C THR A 69 12.50 24.66 4.40
N ALA A 70 12.02 25.79 3.86
CA ALA A 70 12.63 26.41 2.69
C ALA A 70 14.14 26.64 2.90
N GLY A 71 14.95 26.31 1.88
CA GLY A 71 16.42 26.33 1.98
C GLY A 71 17.04 25.13 2.69
N ARG A 72 16.24 24.14 3.13
CA ARG A 72 16.68 22.85 3.69
C ARG A 72 15.94 21.68 3.04
N THR A 73 15.84 21.71 1.72
CA THR A 73 15.11 20.70 0.94
C THR A 73 15.94 19.44 0.72
N GLY A 74 15.28 18.28 0.68
CA GLY A 74 15.90 16.96 0.50
C GLY A 74 16.45 16.34 1.79
N PHE A 75 16.22 16.98 2.94
CA PHE A 75 16.66 16.47 4.25
C PHE A 75 15.86 15.26 4.70
N ALA A 76 14.55 15.21 4.43
CA ALA A 76 13.75 14.04 4.75
C ALA A 76 14.28 12.80 4.00
N HIS A 77 14.54 12.95 2.70
CA HIS A 77 15.11 11.88 1.89
C HIS A 77 16.55 11.56 2.29
N LEU A 78 17.39 12.57 2.59
CA LEU A 78 18.73 12.31 3.11
C LEU A 78 18.69 11.51 4.42
N PHE A 79 17.79 11.86 5.35
CA PHE A 79 17.67 11.13 6.61
C PHE A 79 17.14 9.71 6.44
N GLU A 80 16.28 9.45 5.44
CA GLU A 80 15.92 8.09 5.04
C GLU A 80 17.17 7.26 4.70
N HIS A 81 18.07 7.79 3.85
CA HIS A 81 19.34 7.11 3.51
C HIS A 81 20.27 6.97 4.71
N LEU A 82 20.26 7.91 5.66
CA LEU A 82 21.13 7.82 6.84
C LEU A 82 20.61 6.87 7.91
N MET A 83 19.31 6.58 7.96
CA MET A 83 18.75 5.55 8.84
C MET A 83 19.34 4.16 8.57
N PHE A 84 19.92 4.00 7.38
CA PHE A 84 20.53 2.79 6.89
C PHE A 84 22.00 2.63 7.27
N GLN A 85 22.62 3.65 7.86
CA GLN A 85 24.07 3.68 8.15
C GLN A 85 24.40 3.35 9.61
N GLY A 86 23.54 2.60 10.29
CA GLY A 86 23.73 2.19 11.68
C GLY A 86 23.01 3.07 12.71
N SER A 87 23.19 2.74 13.97
CA SER A 87 22.54 3.34 15.13
C SER A 87 23.43 3.26 16.36
N LYS A 88 22.99 3.88 17.46
CA LYS A 88 23.67 3.77 18.76
C LYS A 88 23.91 2.31 19.21
N ASN A 89 23.02 1.39 18.82
CA ASN A 89 23.07 0.00 19.28
C ASN A 89 23.63 -0.96 18.22
N TYR A 90 23.99 -0.48 17.03
CA TYR A 90 24.57 -1.26 15.96
C TYR A 90 25.32 -0.33 15.01
N ASP A 91 26.64 -0.43 14.94
CA ASP A 91 27.54 0.56 14.33
C ASP A 91 27.81 0.32 12.84
N SER A 92 27.11 -0.62 12.20
CA SER A 92 27.31 -0.98 10.80
C SER A 92 26.03 -0.84 9.97
N ASP A 93 26.17 -1.04 8.67
CA ASP A 93 25.05 -1.04 7.72
C ASP A 93 24.12 -2.24 8.01
N TYR A 94 22.87 -1.93 8.32
CA TYR A 94 21.82 -2.93 8.57
C TYR A 94 21.46 -3.73 7.30
N LEU A 95 21.69 -3.21 6.09
CA LEU A 95 21.45 -3.90 4.82
C LEU A 95 22.24 -5.20 4.75
N LYS A 96 23.47 -5.18 5.23
CA LYS A 96 24.33 -6.36 5.21
C LYS A 96 23.77 -7.48 6.07
N VAL A 97 23.27 -7.16 7.25
CA VAL A 97 22.76 -8.17 8.20
C VAL A 97 21.49 -8.82 7.67
N VAL A 98 20.56 -8.02 7.16
CA VAL A 98 19.29 -8.53 6.63
C VAL A 98 19.50 -9.31 5.33
N ASP A 99 20.46 -8.94 4.50
CA ASP A 99 20.89 -9.71 3.33
C ASP A 99 21.46 -11.09 3.73
N GLU A 100 22.34 -11.14 4.74
CA GLU A 100 22.88 -12.40 5.29
C GLU A 100 21.78 -13.31 5.89
N LEU A 101 20.66 -12.72 6.34
CA LEU A 101 19.49 -13.45 6.83
C LEU A 101 18.53 -13.89 5.71
N GLY A 102 18.84 -13.60 4.44
CA GLY A 102 18.05 -13.99 3.28
C GLY A 102 16.85 -13.10 2.99
N ALA A 103 16.87 -11.84 3.43
CA ALA A 103 15.84 -10.88 3.08
C ALA A 103 15.83 -10.64 1.56
N SER A 104 14.69 -10.87 0.92
CA SER A 104 14.54 -10.72 -0.54
C SER A 104 14.09 -9.32 -0.96
N THR A 105 13.56 -8.53 -0.02
CA THR A 105 13.05 -7.19 -0.29
C THR A 105 13.31 -6.27 0.89
N LEU A 106 14.00 -5.16 0.63
CA LEU A 106 14.20 -4.08 1.59
C LEU A 106 14.19 -2.76 0.85
N ASN A 107 13.43 -1.78 1.37
CA ASN A 107 13.40 -0.45 0.79
C ASN A 107 13.00 0.62 1.82
N GLY A 108 13.21 1.87 1.45
CA GLY A 108 12.65 3.07 2.07
C GLY A 108 11.92 3.93 1.04
N SER A 109 11.12 4.89 1.50
CA SER A 109 10.54 5.90 0.63
C SER A 109 10.16 7.14 1.44
N THR A 110 10.46 8.31 0.88
CA THR A 110 10.11 9.64 1.41
C THR A 110 9.11 10.35 0.50
#